data_AF-A0A443Q6X1-F1
#
_entry.id   AF-A0A443Q6X1-F1
#
_cell.length_a   1.000
_cell.length_b   1.000
_cell.length_c   1.000
_cell.angle_alpha   90.00
_cell.angle_beta   90.00
_cell.angle_gamma   90.00
#
_symmetry.space_group_name_H-M   'P 1'
#
loop_
_entity.id
_entity.type
_entity.pdbx_description
1 polymer ?
#
loop_
_entity_poly.entity_id
_entity_poly.type
_entity_poly.pdbx_seq_one_letter_code
_entity_poly.pdbx_strand_id
1 'polypeptide(L)' 'PKTSNKDICSSTEFDAATTITNMVYLFRGEYYFTIDSSGRVQTRGRKISDDFNGLPNDLDAAVTTRNGTTYFFKVT' A
#
# COMPACT_ATOMS: atom_id res chain seq x y z
N PRO A 1 -7.56 -9.05 20.24
CA PRO A 1 -7.99 -7.73 19.71
C PRO A 1 -6.84 -7.06 18.94
N LYS A 2 -6.93 -6.99 17.61
CA LYS A 2 -5.92 -6.41 16.71
C LYS A 2 -5.91 -4.88 16.86
N THR A 3 -5.36 -4.37 17.95
CA THR A 3 -5.37 -2.95 18.31
C THR A 3 -4.16 -2.23 17.70
N SER A 4 -4.46 -1.24 16.84
CA SER A 4 -3.55 -0.24 16.25
C SER A 4 -2.56 -0.73 15.18
N ASN A 5 -3.10 -1.18 14.04
CA ASN A 5 -2.36 -1.65 12.85
C ASN A 5 -1.82 -0.51 11.92
N LYS A 6 -1.71 0.72 12.45
CA LYS A 6 -1.21 1.90 11.69
C LYS A 6 0.31 2.08 11.75
N ASP A 7 1.00 1.30 12.57
CA ASP A 7 2.46 1.27 12.55
C ASP A 7 2.93 0.35 11.43
N ILE A 8 3.75 0.88 10.54
CA ILE A 8 4.36 0.11 9.44
C ILE A 8 5.23 -1.04 9.99
N CYS A 9 5.85 -0.85 11.15
CA CYS A 9 6.74 -1.82 11.80
C CYS A 9 6.01 -2.88 12.63
N SER A 10 4.68 -2.78 12.78
CA SER A 10 3.90 -3.75 13.56
C SER A 10 3.80 -5.13 12.92
N SER A 11 4.11 -5.25 11.63
CA SER A 11 4.23 -6.50 10.89
C SER A 11 5.17 -6.30 9.70
N THR A 12 5.91 -7.34 9.33
CA THR A 12 6.78 -7.36 8.15
C THR A 12 6.06 -7.83 6.89
N GLU A 13 4.84 -8.34 7.01
CA GLU A 13 4.05 -8.85 5.89
C GLU A 13 3.24 -7.72 5.23
N PHE A 14 3.30 -7.66 3.90
CA PHE A 14 2.53 -6.77 3.05
C PHE A 14 1.93 -7.58 1.91
N ASP A 15 0.71 -7.23 1.52
CA ASP A 15 -0.03 -7.98 0.51
C ASP A 15 0.40 -7.55 -0.91
N ALA A 16 0.69 -6.26 -1.09
CA ALA A 16 1.18 -5.71 -2.36
C ALA A 16 2.14 -4.53 -2.15
N ALA A 17 2.99 -4.29 -3.14
CA ALA A 17 3.90 -3.15 -3.18
C ALA A 17 4.05 -2.61 -4.61
N THR A 18 4.14 -1.29 -4.77
CA THR A 18 4.49 -0.67 -6.05
C THR A 18 5.15 0.70 -5.84
N THR A 19 5.76 1.27 -6.88
CA THR A 19 6.28 2.65 -6.84
C THR A 19 5.43 3.55 -7.71
N ILE A 20 4.76 4.52 -7.09
CA ILE A 20 3.97 5.54 -7.79
C ILE A 20 4.75 6.85 -7.71
N THR A 21 5.18 7.37 -8.86
CA THR A 21 6.07 8.53 -8.97
C THR A 21 7.41 8.29 -8.25
N ASN A 22 7.56 8.76 -7.02
CA ASN A 22 8.78 8.70 -6.21
C ASN A 22 8.54 8.13 -4.80
N MET A 23 7.35 7.57 -4.57
CA MET A 23 6.98 6.93 -3.32
C MET A 23 6.74 5.44 -3.55
N VAL A 24 7.32 4.62 -2.68
CA VAL A 24 6.97 3.21 -2.55
C VAL A 24 5.68 3.14 -1.76
N TYR A 25 4.64 2.56 -2.34
CA TYR A 25 3.38 2.24 -1.69
C TYR A 25 3.41 0.78 -1.24
N LEU A 26 3.08 0.55 0.03
CA LEU A 26 2.95 -0.78 0.61
C LEU A 26 1.52 -0.95 1.11
N PHE A 27 0.87 -2.06 0.76
CA PHE A 27 -0.52 -2.34 1.08
C PHE A 27 -0.61 -3.51 2.06
N ARG A 28 -1.50 -3.40 3.05
CA ARG A 28 -1.76 -4.42 4.07
C ARG A 28 -3.19 -4.32 4.59
N GLY A 29 -3.99 -5.35 4.34
CA GLY A 29 -5.41 -5.39 4.66
C GLY A 29 -6.16 -4.23 4.02
N GLU A 30 -6.81 -3.41 4.85
CA GLU A 30 -7.52 -2.19 4.41
C GLU A 30 -6.64 -0.93 4.39
N TYR A 31 -5.33 -1.05 4.68
CA TYR A 31 -4.43 0.10 4.84
C TYR A 31 -3.31 0.12 3.80
N TYR A 32 -2.78 1.32 3.56
CA TYR A 32 -1.53 1.52 2.85
C TYR A 32 -0.57 2.45 3.60
N PHE A 33 0.70 2.32 3.24
CA PHE A 33 1.84 3.06 3.78
C PHE A 33 2.66 3.59 2.63
N THR A 34 3.37 4.70 2.83
CA THR A 34 4.31 5.21 1.83
C THR A 34 5.68 5.43 2.42
N ILE A 35 6.69 5.11 1.62
CA ILE A 35 8.11 5.33 1.93
C ILE A 35 8.73 6.12 0.78
N ASP A 36 9.53 7.13 1.09
CA ASP A 36 10.30 7.84 0.07
C ASP A 36 11.56 7.07 -0.36
N SER A 37 12.26 7.58 -1.36
CA SER A 37 13.49 6.98 -1.88
C SER A 37 14.64 6.89 -0.88
N SER A 38 14.56 7.58 0.26
CA SER A 38 15.54 7.52 1.36
C SER A 38 15.14 6.53 2.46
N GLY A 39 14.04 5.79 2.27
CA GLY A 39 13.55 4.83 3.26
C GLY A 39 12.75 5.46 4.40
N ARG A 40 12.36 6.74 4.29
CA ARG A 40 11.60 7.42 5.35
C ARG A 40 10.11 7.23 5.14
N VAL A 41 9.42 6.87 6.20
CA VAL A 41 7.97 6.68 6.22
C VAL A 41 7.27 8.04 6.11
N GLN A 42 6.45 8.20 5.09
CA GLN A 42 5.67 9.41 4.83
C GLN A 42 4.22 9.23 5.29
N THR A 43 3.57 8.11 4.93
CA THR A 43 2.23 7.75 5.39
C THR A 43 2.26 6.54 6.31
N ARG A 44 1.64 6.67 7.50
CA ARG A 44 1.56 5.64 8.55
C ARG A 44 0.14 5.06 8.65
N GLY A 45 -0.22 4.19 7.70
CA GLY A 45 -1.45 3.40 7.76
C GLY A 45 -2.72 4.22 7.50
N ARG A 46 -2.88 4.68 6.26
CA ARG A 46 -4.12 5.32 5.78
C ARG A 46 -5.01 4.27 5.11
N LYS A 47 -6.33 4.41 5.17
CA LYS A 47 -7.22 3.44 4.54
C LYS A 47 -7.10 3.52 3.02
N ILE A 48 -7.11 2.38 2.36
CA ILE A 48 -7.11 2.29 0.89
C ILE A 48 -8.30 3.07 0.32
N SER A 49 -9.48 2.90 0.91
CA SER A 49 -10.72 3.57 0.49
C SER A 49 -10.68 5.10 0.55
N ASP A 50 -9.77 5.69 1.33
CA ASP A 50 -9.70 7.15 1.47
C ASP A 50 -9.11 7.83 0.22
N ASP A 51 -8.30 7.12 -0.56
CA ASP A 51 -7.60 7.66 -1.75
C ASP A 51 -7.76 6.81 -3.02
N PHE A 52 -8.04 5.51 -2.87
CA PHE A 52 -8.21 4.55 -3.97
C PHE A 52 -9.66 4.07 -4.04
N ASN A 53 -10.55 4.93 -4.53
CA ASN A 53 -11.97 4.62 -4.61
C ASN A 53 -12.24 3.39 -5.48
N GLY A 54 -13.01 2.43 -4.95
CA GLY A 54 -13.37 1.18 -5.64
C GLY A 54 -12.29 0.10 -5.63
N LEU A 55 -11.11 0.36 -5.07
CA LEU A 55 -10.08 -0.65 -4.91
C LEU A 55 -10.40 -1.56 -3.71
N PRO A 56 -10.42 -2.90 -3.86
CA PRO A 56 -10.68 -3.80 -2.75
C PRO A 56 -9.49 -3.81 -1.77
N ASN A 57 -9.76 -4.28 -0.56
CA ASN A 57 -8.73 -4.56 0.45
C ASN A 57 -8.01 -5.88 0.11
N ASP A 58 -6.98 -6.21 0.89
CA ASP A 58 -6.30 -7.52 0.86
C ASP A 58 -5.76 -7.87 -0.54
N LEU A 59 -5.13 -6.90 -1.21
CA LEU A 59 -4.63 -7.00 -2.59
C LEU A 59 -3.57 -8.08 -2.74
N ASP A 60 -3.52 -8.79 -3.86
CA ASP A 60 -2.54 -9.87 -4.07
C ASP A 60 -1.25 -9.39 -4.75
N ALA A 61 -1.33 -8.30 -5.52
CA ALA A 61 -0.17 -7.65 -6.13
C ALA A 61 -0.49 -6.23 -6.61
N ALA A 62 0.56 -5.44 -6.87
CA ALA A 62 0.47 -4.14 -7.53
C ALA A 62 1.68 -3.95 -8.45
N VAL A 63 1.49 -3.25 -9.57
CA VAL A 63 2.59 -2.86 -10.46
C VAL A 63 2.29 -1.51 -11.11
N THR A 64 3.29 -0.64 -11.15
CA THR A 64 3.24 0.61 -11.89
C THR A 64 4.10 0.47 -13.15
N THR A 65 3.48 0.72 -14.31
CA THR A 65 4.13 0.61 -15.61
C THR A 65 5.04 1.80 -15.88
N ARG A 66 5.89 1.68 -16.90
CA ARG A 66 6.82 2.75 -17.31
C ARG A 66 6.12 4.06 -17.69
N ASN A 67 4.89 4.00 -18.20
CA ASN A 67 4.08 5.18 -18.52
C ASN A 67 3.28 5.73 -17.32
N GLY A 68 3.50 5.19 -16.11
CA GLY A 68 2.93 5.71 -14.86
C GLY A 68 1.55 5.15 -14.49
N THR A 69 1.00 4.23 -15.28
CA THR A 69 -0.28 3.57 -14.96
C THR A 69 -0.06 2.51 -13.89
N THR A 70 -0.88 2.53 -12.83
CA THR A 70 -0.80 1.53 -11.76
C THR A 70 -1.92 0.52 -11.89
N TYR A 71 -1.56 -0.76 -11.86
CA TYR A 71 -2.48 -1.90 -11.86
C TYR A 71 -2.41 -2.59 -10.51
N PHE A 72 -3.58 -2.97 -10.01
CA PHE A 72 -3.75 -3.74 -8.78
C PHE A 72 -4.41 -5.06 -9.12
N PHE A 73 -3.99 -6.13 -8.44
CA PHE A 73 -4.50 -7.47 -8.65
C PHE A 73 -5.16 -7.96 -7.38
N LYS A 74 -6.38 -8.49 -7.54
CA LYS A 74 -7.10 -9.21 -6.50
C LYS A 74 -7.67 -10.47 -7.12
N VAL A 75 -7.21 -11.63 -6.66
CA VAL A 75 -7.84 -12.92 -6.94
C VAL A 75 -9.00 -13.07 -5.97
N THR A 76 -10.18 -13.32 -6.53
CA THR A 76 -11.44 -13.56 -5.79
C THR A 76 -11.37 -14.78 -4.89
#